data_AF-A0A850MPV5-F1
#
_entry.id   AF-A0A850MPV5-F1
#
_cell.length_a   1.000
_cell.length_b   1.000
_cell.length_c   1.000
_cell.angle_alpha   90.00
_cell.angle_beta   90.00
_cell.angle_gamma   90.00
#
_symmetry.space_group_name_H-M   'P 1'
#
loop_
_entity.id
_entity.type
_entity.pdbx_description
1 polymer ?
#
loop_
_entity_poly.entity_id
_entity_poly.type
_entity_poly.pdbx_seq_one_letter_code
_entity_poly.pdbx_strand_id
1 'polypeptide(L)'
;MKIFIYPPNSLILSDLVERYGSQYGHKPLVLMSEIKERVTNPDIDSPPLNITEEELKRGLQYVAIEAPSGIRGRMGVIGPLVDQAEAAIIIEEAETNFGCLGCARAANYVKYLVKKKDIPIISIKYPTDEASAKLMIKQIKEFLQGL
;
A
#
# COMPACT_ATOMS: atom_id res chain seq x y z
N MET A 1 0.78 7.65 -13.70
CA MET A 1 0.09 7.85 -12.40
C MET A 1 0.71 6.98 -11.30
N LYS A 2 0.65 7.44 -10.05
CA LYS A 2 1.05 6.72 -8.84
C LYS A 2 -0.12 5.86 -8.34
N ILE A 3 0.02 4.54 -8.47
CA ILE A 3 -1.03 3.57 -8.18
C ILE A 3 -0.81 2.97 -6.80
N PHE A 4 -1.66 3.28 -5.83
CA PHE A 4 -1.62 2.62 -4.53
C PHE A 4 -2.16 1.20 -4.62
N ILE A 5 -1.46 0.24 -4.03
CA ILE A 5 -1.91 -1.16 -3.97
C ILE A 5 -2.23 -1.55 -2.53
N TYR A 6 -3.31 -2.30 -2.36
CA TYR A 6 -3.64 -2.92 -1.09
C TYR A 6 -3.86 -4.44 -1.28
N PRO A 7 -3.17 -5.31 -0.52
CA PRO A 7 -2.19 -5.01 0.52
C PRO A 7 -0.91 -4.31 -0.02
N PRO A 8 -0.32 -3.36 0.73
CA PRO A 8 0.79 -2.52 0.25
C PRO A 8 2.13 -3.25 0.13
N ASN A 9 2.21 -4.48 0.63
CA ASN A 9 3.34 -5.40 0.52
C ASN A 9 3.14 -6.48 -0.56
N SER A 10 2.07 -6.42 -1.36
CA SER A 10 1.80 -7.42 -2.38
C SER A 10 2.77 -7.29 -3.57
N LEU A 11 3.68 -8.26 -3.70
CA LEU A 11 4.61 -8.33 -4.83
C LEU A 11 3.88 -8.61 -6.15
N ILE A 12 2.81 -9.40 -6.12
CA ILE A 12 2.01 -9.72 -7.31
C ILE A 12 1.35 -8.45 -7.84
N LEU A 13 0.70 -7.65 -6.99
CA LEU A 13 0.05 -6.41 -7.43
C LEU A 13 1.08 -5.40 -7.94
N SER A 14 2.25 -5.31 -7.28
CA SER A 14 3.35 -4.47 -7.75
C SER A 14 3.79 -4.86 -9.16
N ASP A 15 4.05 -6.15 -9.41
CA ASP A 15 4.42 -6.67 -10.73
C ASP A 15 3.33 -6.42 -11.77
N LEU A 16 2.04 -6.58 -11.43
CA LEU A 16 0.96 -6.31 -12.37
C LEU A 16 0.91 -4.83 -12.81
N VAL A 17 1.11 -3.90 -11.87
CA VAL A 17 1.19 -2.46 -12.19
C VAL A 17 2.43 -2.17 -13.01
N GLU A 18 3.60 -2.73 -12.68
CA GLU A 18 4.81 -2.52 -13.47
C GLU A 18 4.66 -3.12 -14.88
N ARG A 19 4.20 -4.36 -15.00
CA ARG A 19 4.11 -5.09 -16.26
C ARG A 19 3.09 -4.49 -17.22
N TYR A 20 1.90 -4.15 -16.74
CA TYR A 20 0.82 -3.64 -17.59
C TYR A 20 0.71 -2.12 -17.60
N GLY A 21 1.15 -1.46 -16.52
CA GLY A 21 1.01 -0.03 -16.34
C GLY A 21 2.23 0.79 -16.74
N SER A 22 3.45 0.23 -16.77
CA SER A 22 4.65 1.02 -17.10
C SER A 22 4.61 1.61 -18.51
N GLN A 23 3.98 0.92 -19.48
CA GLN A 23 3.79 1.43 -20.84
C GLN A 23 2.95 2.72 -20.89
N TYR A 24 2.09 2.94 -19.88
CA TYR A 24 1.26 4.13 -19.71
C TYR A 24 1.86 5.11 -18.67
N GLY A 25 3.08 4.86 -18.20
CA GLY A 25 3.73 5.68 -17.18
C GLY A 25 3.13 5.53 -15.77
N HIS A 26 2.42 4.43 -15.49
CA HIS A 26 2.00 4.11 -14.13
C HIS A 26 3.15 3.56 -13.30
N LYS A 27 3.17 3.90 -12.00
CA LYS A 27 4.16 3.41 -11.03
C LYS A 27 3.44 2.93 -9.77
N PRO A 28 3.78 1.75 -9.22
CA PRO A 28 3.14 1.29 -8.01
C PRO A 28 3.69 2.03 -6.78
N LEU A 29 2.80 2.41 -5.87
CA LEU A 29 3.14 2.87 -4.53
C LEU A 29 3.08 1.68 -3.58
N VAL A 30 4.26 1.17 -3.21
CA VAL A 30 4.40 -0.06 -2.41
C VAL A 30 5.21 0.22 -1.17
N LEU A 31 4.87 -0.48 -0.08
CA LEU A 31 5.60 -0.38 1.18
C LEU A 31 7.07 -0.80 1.01
N MET A 32 7.35 -1.78 0.15
CA MET A 32 8.70 -2.30 -0.03
C MET A 32 9.68 -1.27 -0.60
N SER A 33 9.21 -0.29 -1.38
CA SER A 33 10.08 0.79 -1.89
C SER A 33 10.55 1.70 -0.76
N GLU A 34 9.63 2.08 0.14
CA GLU A 34 9.94 2.87 1.34
C GLU A 34 10.88 2.13 2.30
N ILE A 35 10.69 0.81 2.45
CA ILE A 35 11.57 -0.02 3.28
C ILE A 35 12.95 -0.16 2.64
N LYS A 36 13.02 -0.39 1.31
CA LYS A 36 14.28 -0.52 0.57
C LYS A 36 15.16 0.71 0.79
N GLU A 37 14.62 1.90 0.61
CA GLU A 37 15.37 3.15 0.79
C GLU A 37 16.03 3.24 2.18
N ARG A 38 15.33 2.82 3.24
CA ARG A 38 15.83 2.84 4.62
C ARG A 38 16.91 1.81 4.92
N VAL A 39 16.87 0.65 4.27
CA VAL A 39 17.81 -0.45 4.53
C VAL A 39 19.01 -0.45 3.59
N THR A 40 18.93 0.24 2.44
CA THR A 40 20.02 0.31 1.46
C THR A 40 20.74 1.67 1.42
N ASN A 41 20.36 2.65 2.25
CA ASN A 41 21.03 3.93 2.28
C ASN A 41 22.49 3.75 2.79
N PRO A 42 23.52 4.06 1.98
CA PRO A 42 24.91 3.71 2.25
C PRO A 42 25.62 4.60 3.31
N ASP A 43 24.88 5.38 4.10
CA ASP A 43 25.48 6.20 5.16
C ASP A 43 26.17 5.31 6.22
N ILE A 44 27.50 5.45 6.30
CA ILE A 44 28.44 4.58 7.03
C ILE A 44 28.10 4.44 8.53
N ASP A 45 27.47 5.46 9.12
CA ASP A 45 27.18 5.53 10.56
C ASP A 45 25.72 5.24 10.92
N SER A 46 24.86 4.88 9.95
CA SER A 46 23.45 4.60 10.22
C SER A 46 23.20 3.09 10.21
N PRO A 47 22.92 2.44 11.37
CA PRO A 47 22.32 1.10 11.34
C PRO A 47 21.01 1.16 10.53
N PRO A 48 20.47 0.02 10.02
CA PRO A 48 19.20 0.01 9.31
C PRO A 48 18.18 0.89 10.02
N LEU A 49 17.76 1.97 9.36
CA LEU A 49 17.03 3.04 10.03
C LEU A 49 15.64 2.52 10.40
N ASN A 50 15.41 2.35 11.70
CA ASN A 50 14.07 2.22 12.26
C ASN A 50 13.26 3.50 12.01
N ILE A 51 11.95 3.47 12.29
CA ILE A 51 11.09 4.64 12.19
C ILE A 51 11.69 5.81 12.99
N THR A 52 11.87 6.96 12.33
CA THR A 52 12.42 8.18 12.96
C THR A 52 11.37 8.94 13.76
N GLU A 53 11.79 9.87 14.62
CA GLU A 53 10.86 10.73 15.37
C GLU A 53 9.97 11.58 14.43
N GLU A 54 10.53 12.09 13.34
CA GLU A 54 9.79 12.87 12.35
C GLU A 54 8.70 12.02 11.66
N GLU A 55 8.97 10.75 11.41
CA GLU A 55 7.99 9.81 10.85
C GLU A 55 6.90 9.45 11.85
N LEU A 56 7.23 9.36 13.15
CA LEU A 56 6.23 9.23 14.20
C LEU A 56 5.33 10.47 14.26
N LYS A 57 5.91 11.68 14.21
CA LYS A 57 5.15 12.94 14.14
C LYS A 57 4.25 12.98 12.92
N ARG A 58 4.74 12.56 11.75
CA ARG A 58 3.94 12.44 10.53
C ARG A 58 2.81 11.42 10.69
N GLY A 59 3.07 10.29 11.35
CA GLY A 59 2.05 9.29 11.71
C GLY A 59 0.86 9.89 12.47
N LEU A 60 1.08 10.91 13.32
CA LEU A 60 0.04 11.59 14.08
C LEU A 60 -0.94 12.38 13.21
N GLN A 61 -0.61 12.67 11.95
CA GLN A 61 -1.57 13.25 10.99
C GLN A 61 -2.67 12.26 10.60
N TYR A 62 -2.38 10.96 10.68
CA TYR A 62 -3.31 9.91 10.26
C TYR A 62 -3.98 9.22 11.45
N VAL A 63 -3.29 9.09 12.58
CA VAL A 63 -3.78 8.33 13.74
C VAL A 63 -3.54 9.07 15.05
N ALA A 64 -4.45 8.92 16.02
CA ALA A 64 -4.33 9.54 17.33
C ALA A 64 -3.06 9.10 18.10
N ILE A 65 -2.56 9.98 18.97
CA ILE A 65 -1.40 9.72 19.83
C ILE A 65 -1.59 8.47 20.71
N GLU A 66 -2.81 8.18 21.13
CA GLU A 66 -3.16 7.01 21.96
C GLU A 66 -3.10 5.67 21.22
N ALA A 67 -2.97 5.67 19.89
CA ALA A 67 -2.86 4.42 19.14
C ALA A 67 -1.55 3.70 19.46
N PRO A 68 -1.51 2.35 19.42
CA PRO A 68 -0.29 1.61 19.71
C PRO A 68 0.89 2.07 18.83
N SER A 69 2.10 2.05 19.39
CA SER A 69 3.32 2.53 18.72
C SER A 69 3.54 1.90 17.33
N GLY A 70 3.28 0.60 17.20
CA GLY A 70 3.36 -0.11 15.92
C GLY A 70 2.37 0.40 14.86
N ILE A 71 1.19 0.88 15.28
CA ILE A 71 0.21 1.49 14.37
C ILE A 71 0.66 2.88 13.96
N ARG A 72 1.15 3.69 14.91
CA ARG A 72 1.69 5.03 14.60
C ARG A 72 2.86 4.95 13.62
N GLY A 73 3.80 4.05 13.86
CA GLY A 73 4.93 3.80 12.96
C GLY A 73 4.47 3.34 11.57
N ARG A 74 3.56 2.37 11.50
CA ARG A 74 3.00 1.90 10.22
C ARG A 74 2.28 3.02 9.45
N MET A 75 1.52 3.86 10.13
CA MET A 75 0.84 5.01 9.51
C MET A 75 1.81 6.12 9.09
N GLY A 76 2.93 6.29 9.80
CA GLY A 76 3.99 7.21 9.39
C GLY A 76 4.62 6.85 8.03
N VAL A 77 4.59 5.57 7.65
CA VAL A 77 5.09 5.08 6.36
C VAL A 77 3.98 4.94 5.31
N ILE A 78 2.85 4.33 5.67
CA ILE A 78 1.76 4.06 4.72
C ILE A 78 0.94 5.32 4.41
N GLY A 79 0.73 6.21 5.39
CA GLY A 79 -0.03 7.44 5.21
C GLY A 79 0.48 8.29 4.03
N PRO A 80 1.79 8.56 3.93
CA PRO A 80 2.37 9.27 2.78
C PRO A 80 2.13 8.58 1.43
N LEU A 81 2.09 7.25 1.39
CA LEU A 81 1.76 6.51 0.16
C LEU A 81 0.28 6.72 -0.21
N VAL A 82 -0.61 6.76 0.78
CA VAL A 82 -2.04 7.08 0.56
C VAL A 82 -2.19 8.52 0.04
N ASP A 83 -1.45 9.49 0.59
CA ASP A 83 -1.51 10.88 0.15
C ASP A 83 -1.02 11.07 -1.29
N GLN A 84 0.01 10.32 -1.69
CA GLN A 84 0.56 10.34 -3.04
C GLN A 84 -0.28 9.57 -4.08
N ALA A 85 -1.27 8.79 -3.65
CA ALA A 85 -2.07 7.95 -4.54
C ALA A 85 -2.91 8.78 -5.51
N GLU A 86 -2.77 8.49 -6.81
CA GLU A 86 -3.56 9.08 -7.90
C GLU A 86 -4.63 8.10 -8.42
N ALA A 87 -4.47 6.81 -8.15
CA ALA A 87 -5.47 5.75 -8.31
C ALA A 87 -5.13 4.60 -7.34
N ALA A 88 -6.06 3.65 -7.13
CA ALA A 88 -5.80 2.52 -6.25
C ALA A 88 -6.38 1.18 -6.71
N ILE A 89 -5.66 0.09 -6.40
CA ILE A 89 -6.11 -1.30 -6.54
C ILE A 89 -6.22 -1.90 -5.15
N ILE A 90 -7.41 -2.36 -4.77
CA ILE A 90 -7.68 -2.94 -3.44
C ILE A 90 -8.13 -4.38 -3.60
N ILE A 91 -7.35 -5.31 -3.05
CA ILE A 91 -7.79 -6.69 -2.87
C ILE A 91 -8.48 -6.83 -1.52
N GLU A 92 -9.79 -7.08 -1.57
CA GLU A 92 -10.64 -7.32 -0.41
C GLU A 92 -10.60 -8.80 -0.02
N GLU A 93 -10.92 -9.09 1.25
CA GLU A 93 -11.02 -10.47 1.77
C GLU A 93 -9.75 -11.33 1.61
N ALA A 94 -8.58 -10.70 1.47
CA ALA A 94 -7.31 -11.42 1.51
C ALA A 94 -7.15 -12.11 2.88
N GLU A 95 -7.04 -13.43 2.87
CA GLU A 95 -6.96 -14.27 4.09
C GLU A 95 -5.73 -13.95 4.95
N THR A 96 -4.70 -13.34 4.37
CA THR A 96 -3.37 -13.15 4.97
C THR A 96 -3.23 -11.87 5.81
N ASN A 97 -4.25 -11.50 6.60
CA ASN A 97 -4.10 -10.49 7.64
C ASN A 97 -3.49 -11.10 8.92
N PHE A 98 -2.18 -11.33 8.92
CA PHE A 98 -1.45 -11.72 10.12
C PHE A 98 -1.21 -10.51 11.03
N GLY A 99 -1.55 -10.62 12.32
CA GLY A 99 -1.27 -9.59 13.31
C GLY A 99 -2.33 -9.50 14.40
N CYS A 100 -2.13 -8.58 15.35
CA CYS A 100 -3.12 -8.31 16.40
C CYS A 100 -4.35 -7.56 15.86
N LEU A 101 -5.40 -7.43 16.68
CA LEU A 101 -6.59 -6.65 16.34
C LEU A 101 -6.25 -5.22 15.89
N GLY A 102 -5.23 -4.59 16.48
CA GLY A 102 -4.75 -3.26 16.07
C GLY A 102 -4.27 -3.23 14.61
N CYS A 103 -3.53 -4.24 14.18
CA CYS A 103 -3.07 -4.35 12.78
C CYS A 103 -4.24 -4.49 11.81
N ALA A 104 -5.27 -5.27 12.17
CA ALA A 104 -6.48 -5.43 11.38
C ALA A 104 -7.31 -4.13 11.29
N ARG A 105 -7.38 -3.35 12.38
CA ARG A 105 -8.06 -2.04 12.38
C ARG A 105 -7.30 -1.01 11.56
N ALA A 106 -5.97 -0.96 11.66
CA ALA A 106 -5.16 -0.08 10.82
C ALA A 106 -5.27 -0.42 9.33
N ALA A 107 -5.32 -1.70 8.99
CA ALA A 107 -5.61 -2.18 7.63
C ALA A 107 -6.93 -1.61 7.07
N ASN A 108 -8.01 -1.71 7.85
CA ASN A 108 -9.30 -1.14 7.46
C ASN A 108 -9.25 0.40 7.37
N TYR A 109 -8.53 1.04 8.28
CA TYR A 109 -8.38 2.49 8.28
C TYR A 109 -7.61 3.00 7.06
N VAL A 110 -6.53 2.31 6.64
CA VAL A 110 -5.82 2.63 5.39
C VAL A 110 -6.75 2.53 4.18
N LYS A 111 -7.53 1.45 4.07
CA LYS A 111 -8.53 1.31 3.00
C LYS A 111 -9.56 2.44 3.04
N TYR A 112 -10.01 2.84 4.23
CA TYR A 112 -10.93 3.97 4.39
C TYR A 112 -10.31 5.29 3.92
N LEU A 113 -9.06 5.58 4.28
CA LEU A 113 -8.36 6.79 3.84
C LEU A 113 -8.25 6.86 2.32
N VAL A 114 -7.89 5.75 1.67
CA VAL A 114 -7.84 5.66 0.20
C VAL A 114 -9.23 5.87 -0.42
N LYS A 115 -10.27 5.19 0.10
CA LYS A 115 -11.65 5.31 -0.40
C LYS A 115 -12.27 6.70 -0.21
N LYS A 116 -11.75 7.50 0.73
CA LYS A 116 -12.18 8.90 0.94
C LYS A 116 -11.60 9.84 -0.12
N LYS A 117 -10.54 9.45 -0.84
CA LYS A 117 -9.96 10.27 -1.90
C LYS A 117 -10.84 10.21 -3.15
N ASP A 118 -10.92 11.34 -3.84
CA ASP A 118 -11.56 11.44 -5.15
C ASP A 118 -10.59 10.98 -6.24
N ILE A 119 -10.29 9.68 -6.25
CA ILE A 119 -9.38 9.02 -7.21
C ILE A 119 -10.03 7.75 -7.77
N PRO A 120 -9.64 7.27 -8.96
CA PRO A 120 -10.10 5.99 -9.48
C PRO A 120 -9.68 4.82 -8.58
N ILE A 121 -10.62 3.95 -8.23
CA ILE A 121 -10.37 2.79 -7.36
C ILE A 121 -11.04 1.55 -7.96
N ILE A 122 -10.29 0.45 -8.06
CA ILE A 122 -10.85 -0.88 -8.30
C ILE A 122 -10.73 -1.74 -7.04
N SER A 123 -11.85 -2.34 -6.63
CA SER A 123 -11.89 -3.29 -5.51
C SER A 123 -12.24 -4.68 -6.02
N ILE A 124 -11.39 -5.66 -5.75
CA ILE A 124 -11.54 -7.04 -6.24
C ILE A 124 -11.44 -7.99 -5.05
N LYS A 125 -12.27 -9.02 -5.01
CA LYS A 125 -12.15 -10.07 -4.00
C LYS A 125 -10.88 -10.90 -4.23
N TYR A 126 -10.26 -11.36 -3.15
CA TYR A 126 -9.13 -12.26 -3.24
C TYR A 126 -9.51 -13.54 -4.02
N PRO A 127 -8.71 -13.97 -5.02
CA PRO A 127 -9.02 -15.14 -5.81
C PRO A 127 -8.75 -16.43 -5.03
N THR A 128 -9.68 -17.37 -5.08
CA THR A 128 -9.60 -18.67 -4.38
C THR A 128 -9.35 -19.85 -5.33
N ASP A 129 -9.33 -19.59 -6.63
CA ASP A 129 -9.15 -20.59 -7.70
C ASP A 129 -8.51 -19.96 -8.94
N GLU A 130 -8.11 -20.79 -9.90
CA GLU A 130 -7.41 -20.33 -11.10
C GLU A 130 -8.28 -19.43 -11.99
N ALA A 131 -9.59 -19.70 -12.10
CA ALA A 131 -10.48 -18.92 -12.94
C ALA A 131 -10.69 -17.52 -12.34
N SER A 132 -10.91 -17.42 -11.02
CA SER A 132 -11.00 -16.14 -10.32
C SER A 132 -9.68 -15.35 -10.37
N ALA A 133 -8.53 -16.03 -10.31
CA ALA A 133 -7.22 -15.39 -10.47
C ALA A 133 -7.02 -14.79 -11.87
N LYS A 134 -7.38 -15.52 -12.93
CA LYS A 134 -7.34 -15.00 -14.33
C LYS A 134 -8.27 -13.81 -14.51
N LEU A 135 -9.46 -13.85 -13.91
CA LEU A 135 -10.40 -12.74 -13.94
C LEU A 135 -9.84 -11.50 -13.22
N MET A 136 -9.25 -11.66 -12.04
CA MET A 136 -8.60 -10.57 -11.30
C MET A 136 -7.52 -9.90 -12.14
N ILE A 137 -6.64 -10.67 -12.79
CA ILE A 137 -5.57 -10.13 -13.64
C ILE A 137 -6.16 -9.35 -14.82
N LYS A 138 -7.20 -9.89 -15.47
CA LYS A 138 -7.89 -9.20 -16.58
C LYS A 138 -8.48 -7.88 -16.14
N GLN A 139 -9.19 -7.85 -15.01
CA GLN A 139 -9.81 -6.64 -14.46
C GLN A 139 -8.76 -5.57 -14.10
N ILE A 140 -7.65 -5.97 -13.48
CA ILE A 140 -6.55 -5.04 -13.16
C ILE A 140 -5.95 -4.47 -14.44
N LYS A 141 -5.71 -5.31 -15.45
CA LYS A 141 -5.19 -4.85 -16.74
C LYS A 141 -6.13 -3.85 -17.40
N GLU A 142 -7.41 -4.16 -17.51
CA GLU A 142 -8.42 -3.27 -18.10
C GLU A 142 -8.54 -1.95 -17.33
N PHE A 143 -8.49 -2.01 -15.99
CA PHE A 143 -8.46 -0.83 -15.15
C PHE A 143 -7.24 0.05 -15.46
N LEU A 144 -6.03 -0.52 -15.43
CA LEU A 144 -4.80 0.22 -15.72
C LEU A 144 -4.76 0.80 -17.14
N GLN A 145 -5.39 0.15 -18.12
CA GLN A 145 -5.49 0.67 -19.49
C GLN A 145 -6.49 1.81 -19.65
N GLY A 146 -7.48 1.88 -18.75
CA GLY A 146 -8.52 2.91 -18.75
C GLY A 146 -8.20 4.14 -17.89
N LEU A 147 -7.05 4.15 -17.22
CA LEU A 147 -6.51 5.29 -16.45
C LEU A 147 -5.73 6.24 -17.35
#